data_AF-A0A7T5RQT2-F1
#
_entry.id   AF-A0A7T5RQT2-F1
#
_cell.length_a   1.000
_cell.length_b   1.000
_cell.length_c   1.000
_cell.angle_alpha   90.00
_cell.angle_beta   90.00
_cell.angle_gamma   90.00
#
_symmetry.space_group_name_H-M   'P 1'
#
loop_
_entity.id
_entity.type
_entity.pdbx_description
1 polymer ?
#
loop_
_entity_poly.entity_id
_entity_poly.type
_entity_poly.pdbx_seq_one_letter_code
_entity_poly.pdbx_strand_id
1 'polypeptide(L)'
;MPLFGDIGTVFLMGLVGVVFTLPVVLLPRLFAPRRPNPIKNAPFECGQVPVGAGKMHYMMQYYAYLLIFIVFDVLSMFLYAWAAAYKPLALGLTSSWLVTLFIGMLFVPMGFALVLAGRRELW
;
A
#
# COMPACT_ATOMS: atom_id res chain seq x y z
N MET A 1 9.57 27.45 -20.12
CA MET A 1 9.70 25.97 -20.07
C MET A 1 9.33 25.49 -18.66
N PRO A 2 8.13 24.93 -18.44
CA PRO A 2 7.64 24.58 -17.10
C PRO A 2 8.03 23.17 -16.63
N LEU A 3 9.06 22.54 -17.21
CA LEU A 3 9.45 21.17 -16.82
C LEU A 3 10.03 21.07 -15.40
N PHE A 4 10.63 22.16 -14.90
CA PHE A 4 11.20 22.24 -13.54
C PHE A 4 10.22 22.82 -12.50
N GLY A 5 9.13 23.47 -12.94
CA GLY A 5 8.15 24.08 -12.04
C GLY A 5 7.24 23.03 -11.40
N ASP A 6 6.64 22.16 -12.20
CA ASP A 6 5.63 21.20 -11.73
C ASP A 6 6.25 20.08 -10.89
N ILE A 7 7.34 19.47 -11.38
CA ILE A 7 8.09 18.45 -10.61
C ILE A 7 8.68 19.06 -9.34
N GLY A 8 9.25 20.28 -9.44
CA GLY A 8 9.76 21.01 -8.29
C GLY A 8 8.67 21.28 -7.23
N THR A 9 7.45 21.57 -7.67
CA THR A 9 6.29 21.78 -6.78
C THR A 9 5.90 20.50 -6.04
N VAL A 10 5.91 19.34 -6.70
CA VAL A 10 5.63 18.04 -6.04
C VAL A 10 6.67 17.72 -4.98
N PHE A 11 7.96 17.90 -5.29
CA PHE A 11 9.03 17.69 -4.31
C PHE A 11 8.92 18.68 -3.14
N LEU A 12 8.58 19.95 -3.43
CA LEU A 12 8.35 20.96 -2.41
C LEU A 12 7.19 20.56 -1.48
N MET A 13 6.08 20.06 -2.02
CA MET A 13 4.95 19.56 -1.22
C MET A 13 5.37 18.41 -0.30
N GLY A 14 6.15 17.45 -0.82
CA GLY A 14 6.69 16.35 -0.01
C GLY A 14 7.62 16.85 1.10
N LEU A 15 8.50 17.79 0.79
CA LEU A 15 9.42 18.41 1.76
C LEU A 15 8.65 19.17 2.84
N VAL A 16 7.63 19.94 2.47
CA VAL A 16 6.73 20.61 3.41
C VAL A 16 6.10 19.58 4.34
N GLY A 17 5.55 18.48 3.83
CA GLY A 17 4.99 17.40 4.66
C GLY A 17 5.96 16.83 5.69
N VAL A 18 7.22 16.60 5.29
CA VAL A 18 8.29 16.15 6.20
C VAL A 18 8.62 17.23 7.24
N VAL A 19 8.81 18.48 6.82
CA VAL A 19 9.14 19.61 7.71
C VAL A 19 8.04 19.84 8.75
N PHE A 20 6.77 19.66 8.40
CA PHE A 20 5.66 19.79 9.34
C PHE A 20 5.54 18.58 10.28
N THR A 21 5.89 17.38 9.82
CA THR A 21 5.83 16.15 10.64
C THR A 21 7.02 16.05 11.62
N LEU A 22 8.18 16.59 11.27
CA LEU A 22 9.38 16.54 12.10
C LEU A 22 9.18 17.14 13.50
N PRO A 23 8.64 18.37 13.68
CA PRO A 23 8.33 18.93 14.99
C PRO A 23 7.38 18.05 15.81
N VAL A 24 6.40 17.40 15.18
CA VAL A 24 5.44 16.51 15.89
C VAL A 24 6.17 15.34 16.56
N VAL A 25 7.24 14.83 15.94
CA VAL A 25 8.05 13.74 16.51
C VAL A 25 9.15 14.28 17.44
N LEU A 26 9.76 15.42 17.12
CA LEU A 26 10.90 15.96 17.84
C LEU A 26 10.53 16.73 19.11
N LEU A 27 9.45 17.53 19.10
CA LEU A 27 9.03 18.31 20.26
C LEU A 27 8.73 17.41 21.47
N PRO A 28 7.94 16.31 21.36
CA PRO A 28 7.75 15.41 22.50
C PRO A 28 9.05 14.76 22.94
N ARG A 29 9.96 14.42 22.02
CA ARG A 29 11.26 13.86 22.40
C ARG A 29 12.11 14.85 23.20
N LEU A 30 12.03 16.15 22.91
CA LEU A 30 12.81 17.19 23.60
C LEU A 30 12.18 17.65 24.93
N PHE A 31 10.85 17.82 24.95
CA PHE A 31 10.15 18.41 26.11
C PHE A 31 9.49 17.39 27.04
N ALA A 32 9.23 16.14 26.61
CA ALA A 32 8.56 15.17 27.46
C ALA A 32 9.49 14.66 28.59
N PRO A 33 8.97 14.47 29.81
CA PRO A 33 9.72 13.88 30.92
C PRO A 33 10.24 12.47 30.58
N ARG A 34 11.57 12.31 30.54
CA ARG A 34 12.22 11.02 30.29
C ARG A 34 12.42 10.25 31.58
N ARG A 35 11.44 9.40 31.92
CA ARG A 35 11.53 8.44 33.04
C ARG A 35 11.40 7.00 32.51
N PRO A 36 12.48 6.43 31.94
CA PRO A 36 12.50 5.02 31.55
C PRO A 36 12.42 4.15 32.81
N ASN A 37 11.63 3.09 32.74
CA ASN A 37 11.48 2.10 33.82
C ASN A 37 11.44 0.72 33.16
N PRO A 38 12.10 -0.31 33.70
CA PRO A 38 12.02 -1.68 33.18
C PRO A 38 10.57 -2.14 32.92
N ILE A 39 9.62 -1.77 33.78
CA ILE A 39 8.20 -2.11 33.61
C ILE A 39 7.58 -1.37 32.41
N LYS A 40 7.91 -0.09 32.21
CA LYS A 40 7.39 0.72 31.07
C LYS A 40 7.93 0.26 29.71
N ASN A 41 9.10 -0.37 29.71
CA ASN A 41 9.78 -0.84 28.51
C ASN A 41 9.51 -2.33 28.23
N ALA A 42 8.86 -3.04 29.16
CA ALA A 42 8.48 -4.43 28.98
C ALA A 42 7.29 -4.54 28.01
N PRO A 43 7.22 -5.61 27.19
CA PRO A 43 6.03 -5.95 26.42
C PRO A 43 4.79 -6.02 27.32
N PHE A 44 3.69 -5.46 26.84
CA PHE A 44 2.44 -5.45 27.58
C PHE A 44 1.72 -6.81 27.48
N GLU A 45 1.63 -7.54 28.59
CA GLU A 45 0.86 -8.79 28.73
C GLU A 45 -0.15 -8.72 29.89
N CYS A 46 -0.93 -7.63 29.96
CA CYS A 46 -1.96 -7.43 31.00
C CYS A 46 -1.44 -7.59 32.46
N GLY A 47 -0.18 -7.21 32.71
CA GLY A 47 0.46 -7.31 34.03
C GLY A 47 1.17 -8.63 34.30
N GLN A 48 1.14 -9.60 33.38
CA GLN A 48 2.03 -10.76 33.46
C GLN A 48 3.45 -10.40 33.04
N VAL A 49 4.43 -11.07 33.65
CA VAL A 49 5.84 -10.97 33.24
C VAL A 49 5.98 -11.78 31.94
N PRO A 50 6.38 -11.15 30.83
CA PRO A 50 6.49 -11.86 29.55
C PRO A 50 7.57 -12.94 29.65
N VAL A 51 7.22 -14.17 29.26
CA VAL A 51 8.14 -15.33 29.29
C VAL A 51 8.27 -15.93 27.90
N GLY A 52 9.51 -16.03 27.42
CA GLY A 52 9.83 -16.64 26.13
C GLY A 52 9.64 -15.70 24.95
N ALA A 53 9.81 -16.24 23.74
CA ALA A 53 9.51 -15.52 22.51
C ALA A 53 7.99 -15.52 22.28
N GLY A 54 7.42 -14.37 21.90
CA GLY A 54 6.01 -14.27 21.54
C GLY A 54 5.69 -15.27 20.42
N LYS A 55 4.82 -16.24 20.69
CA LYS A 55 4.34 -17.19 19.69
C LYS A 55 3.32 -16.49 18.80
N MET A 56 3.81 -15.72 17.84
CA MET A 56 2.99 -15.09 16.80
C MET A 56 2.71 -16.13 15.72
N HIS A 57 1.47 -16.62 15.64
CA HIS A 57 0.99 -17.24 14.41
C HIS A 57 0.65 -16.09 13.45
N TYR A 58 1.52 -15.85 12.47
CA TYR A 58 1.19 -14.90 11.40
C TYR A 58 0.02 -15.48 10.63
N MET A 59 -1.11 -14.80 10.68
CA MET A 59 -2.28 -15.16 9.89
C MET A 59 -1.90 -15.00 8.41
N MET A 60 -1.74 -16.13 7.72
CA MET A 60 -1.40 -16.19 6.28
C MET A 60 -2.48 -15.53 5.41
N GLN A 61 -3.63 -15.18 6.00
CA GLN A 61 -4.76 -14.50 5.40
C GLN A 61 -4.34 -13.27 4.57
N TYR A 62 -3.34 -12.49 5.01
CA TYR A 62 -2.89 -11.29 4.29
C TYR A 62 -2.01 -11.57 3.06
N TYR A 63 -1.46 -12.77 2.94
CA TYR A 63 -0.54 -13.12 1.87
C TYR A 63 -1.22 -13.15 0.49
N ALA A 64 -2.43 -13.72 0.40
CA ALA A 64 -3.20 -13.73 -0.84
C ALA A 64 -3.55 -12.30 -1.30
N TYR A 65 -3.90 -11.40 -0.37
CA TYR A 65 -4.17 -10.00 -0.68
C TYR A 65 -2.93 -9.29 -1.25
N LEU A 66 -1.73 -9.53 -0.68
CA LEU A 66 -0.48 -8.97 -1.19
C LEU A 66 -0.17 -9.45 -2.61
N LEU A 67 -0.36 -10.75 -2.89
CA LEU A 67 -0.13 -11.30 -4.24
C LEU A 67 -1.06 -10.67 -5.27
N ILE A 68 -2.35 -10.54 -4.94
CA ILE A 68 -3.34 -9.91 -5.82
C ILE A 68 -2.99 -8.43 -6.02
N PHE A 69 -2.66 -7.72 -4.95
CA PHE A 69 -2.26 -6.32 -5.03
C PHE A 69 -1.07 -6.11 -5.98
N ILE A 70 0.00 -6.89 -5.86
CA ILE A 70 1.19 -6.81 -6.73
C ILE A 70 0.81 -7.07 -8.20
N VAL A 71 -0.03 -8.06 -8.45
CA VAL A 71 -0.49 -8.36 -9.82
C VAL A 71 -1.30 -7.18 -10.37
N PHE A 72 -2.29 -6.67 -9.62
CA PHE A 72 -3.10 -5.53 -10.07
C PHE A 72 -2.30 -4.24 -10.24
N ASP A 73 -1.29 -4.00 -9.40
CA ASP A 73 -0.39 -2.84 -9.51
C ASP A 73 0.34 -2.83 -10.86
N VAL A 74 0.96 -3.95 -11.24
CA VAL A 74 1.62 -4.10 -12.55
C VAL A 74 0.64 -3.97 -13.70
N LEU A 75 -0.55 -4.55 -13.60
CA LEU A 75 -1.58 -4.43 -14.64
C LEU A 75 -2.05 -2.98 -14.81
N SER A 76 -2.18 -2.23 -13.72
CA SER A 76 -2.57 -0.81 -13.76
C SER A 76 -1.52 0.06 -14.47
N MET A 77 -0.23 -0.27 -14.32
CA MET A 77 0.86 0.38 -15.06
C MET A 77 0.70 0.18 -16.58
N PHE A 78 0.32 -1.01 -17.02
CA PHE A 78 0.05 -1.27 -18.45
C PHE A 78 -1.19 -0.52 -18.94
N LEU A 79 -2.26 -0.44 -18.14
CA LEU A 79 -3.43 0.37 -18.46
C LEU A 79 -3.08 1.84 -18.64
N TYR A 80 -2.26 2.38 -17.73
CA TYR A 80 -1.81 3.76 -17.79
C TYR A 80 -0.98 4.01 -19.06
N ALA A 81 -0.01 3.14 -19.35
CA ALA A 81 0.82 3.25 -20.55
C ALA A 81 -0.02 3.21 -21.84
N TRP A 82 -1.01 2.32 -21.90
CA TRP A 82 -1.97 2.28 -23.00
C TRP A 82 -2.79 3.56 -23.10
N ALA A 83 -3.35 4.03 -21.98
CA ALA A 83 -4.19 5.24 -21.96
C ALA A 83 -3.40 6.48 -22.40
N ALA A 84 -2.14 6.60 -21.98
CA ALA A 84 -1.24 7.67 -22.39
C ALA A 84 -0.90 7.62 -23.89
N ALA A 85 -0.88 6.43 -24.50
CA ALA A 85 -0.58 6.24 -25.92
C ALA A 85 -1.83 6.21 -26.83
N TYR A 86 -3.03 6.32 -26.26
CA TYR A 86 -4.29 6.15 -26.99
C TYR A 86 -4.47 7.24 -28.07
N LYS A 87 -4.47 6.84 -29.35
CA LYS A 87 -4.74 7.73 -30.50
C LYS A 87 -6.05 7.35 -31.18
N PRO A 88 -7.07 8.25 -31.21
CA PRO A 88 -8.41 7.89 -31.65
C PRO A 88 -8.57 7.58 -33.15
N LEU A 89 -7.63 7.96 -34.03
CA LEU A 89 -7.89 8.03 -35.48
C LEU A 89 -7.29 6.90 -36.36
N ALA A 90 -6.47 5.99 -35.84
CA ALA A 90 -5.84 4.94 -36.67
C ALA A 90 -5.96 3.50 -36.14
N LEU A 91 -5.94 3.32 -34.82
CA LEU A 91 -6.07 2.01 -34.14
C LEU A 91 -7.04 2.06 -32.94
N GLY A 92 -7.67 3.22 -32.68
CA GLY A 92 -8.40 3.52 -31.45
C GLY A 92 -9.52 2.52 -31.15
N LEU A 93 -10.42 2.27 -32.10
CA LEU A 93 -11.56 1.36 -31.92
C LEU A 93 -11.13 -0.10 -31.66
N THR A 94 -10.11 -0.60 -32.38
CA THR A 94 -9.57 -1.95 -32.16
C THR A 94 -8.76 -2.04 -30.87
N SER A 95 -8.07 -0.97 -30.47
CA SER A 95 -7.32 -0.94 -29.23
C SER A 95 -8.24 -0.90 -28.00
N SER A 96 -9.35 -0.16 -28.09
CA SER A 96 -10.37 -0.11 -27.03
C SER A 96 -10.97 -1.48 -26.74
N TRP A 97 -11.32 -2.27 -27.76
CA TRP A 97 -11.94 -3.59 -27.54
C TRP A 97 -10.99 -4.56 -26.81
N LEU A 98 -9.70 -4.54 -27.15
CA LEU A 98 -8.68 -5.37 -26.50
C LEU A 98 -8.50 -5.01 -25.03
N VAL A 99 -8.52 -3.72 -24.69
CA VAL A 99 -8.41 -3.28 -23.29
C VAL A 99 -9.69 -3.54 -22.51
N THR A 100 -10.86 -3.40 -23.13
CA THR A 100 -12.13 -3.82 -22.51
C THR A 100 -12.13 -5.32 -22.20
N LEU A 101 -11.66 -6.17 -23.11
CA LEU A 101 -11.48 -7.60 -22.84
C LEU A 101 -10.47 -7.86 -21.73
N PHE A 102 -9.33 -7.18 -21.76
CA PHE A 102 -8.29 -7.32 -20.75
C PHE A 102 -8.82 -6.99 -19.35
N ILE A 103 -9.51 -5.85 -19.19
CA ILE A 103 -10.17 -5.46 -17.94
C ILE A 103 -11.24 -6.49 -17.55
N GLY A 104 -12.04 -6.94 -18.52
CA GLY A 104 -13.02 -8.02 -18.34
C GLY A 104 -12.40 -9.30 -17.78
N MET A 105 -11.23 -9.69 -18.28
CA MET A 105 -10.49 -10.87 -17.83
C MET A 105 -10.00 -10.73 -16.39
N LEU A 106 -9.68 -9.52 -15.90
CA LEU A 106 -9.23 -9.30 -14.52
C LEU A 106 -10.29 -9.62 -13.47
N PHE A 107 -11.57 -9.61 -13.85
CA PHE A 107 -12.65 -10.00 -12.94
C PHE A 107 -12.64 -11.49 -12.61
N VAL A 108 -12.04 -12.35 -13.45
CA VAL A 108 -11.95 -13.80 -13.21
C VAL A 108 -11.06 -14.12 -11.99
N PRO A 109 -9.76 -13.74 -11.94
CA PRO A 109 -8.93 -13.97 -10.77
C PRO A 109 -9.44 -13.20 -9.54
N MET A 110 -10.01 -12.02 -9.72
CA MET A 110 -10.64 -11.27 -8.61
C MET A 110 -11.82 -12.05 -8.01
N GLY A 111 -12.71 -12.58 -8.83
CA GLY A 111 -13.83 -13.40 -8.37
C GLY A 111 -13.37 -14.66 -7.63
N PHE A 112 -12.36 -15.37 -8.18
CA PHE A 112 -11.77 -16.52 -7.51
C PHE A 112 -11.15 -16.15 -6.16
N ALA A 113 -10.42 -15.04 -6.09
CA ALA A 113 -9.83 -14.54 -4.86
C ALA A 113 -10.88 -14.18 -3.81
N LEU A 114 -11.96 -13.50 -4.19
CA LEU A 114 -13.05 -13.13 -3.28
C LEU A 114 -13.76 -14.38 -2.72
N VAL A 115 -13.98 -15.40 -3.57
CA VAL A 115 -14.54 -16.67 -3.13
C VAL A 115 -13.60 -17.37 -2.14
N LEU A 116 -12.30 -17.40 -2.43
CA LEU A 116 -11.32 -17.99 -1.54
C LEU A 116 -11.29 -17.24 -0.19
N ALA A 117 -11.27 -15.91 -0.22
CA ALA A 117 -11.29 -15.06 0.96
C ALA A 117 -12.52 -15.29 1.86
N GLY A 118 -13.65 -15.72 1.28
CA GLY A 118 -14.86 -16.07 2.05
C GLY A 118 -14.78 -17.40 2.81
N ARG A 119 -13.89 -18.33 2.42
CA ARG A 119 -13.82 -19.68 3.02
C ARG A 119 -12.99 -19.72 4.30
N ARG A 120 -13.55 -19.25 5.42
CA ARG A 120 -12.89 -19.21 6.76
C ARG A 120 -12.31 -20.53 7.26
N GLU A 121 -12.69 -21.65 6.66
CA GLU A 121 -12.22 -23.00 6.98
C GLU A 121 -10.89 -23.42 6.30
N LEU A 122 -10.43 -22.68 5.28
CA LEU A 122 -9.12 -22.89 4.64
C LEU A 122 -8.02 -21.98 5.22
N TRP A 123 -8.35 -21.13 6.21
CA TRP A 123 -7.53 -20.00 6.65
C TRP A 123 -7.13 -20.07 8.12
#